data_AF-A0A1F7RW82-F1
#
_entry.id   AF-A0A1F7RW82-F1
#
_cell.length_a   1.000
_cell.length_b   1.000
_cell.length_c   1.000
_cell.angle_alpha   90.00
_cell.angle_beta   90.00
_cell.angle_gamma   90.00
#
_symmetry.space_group_name_H-M   'P 1'
#
loop_
_entity.id
_entity.type
_entity.pdbx_description
1 polymer ?
#
loop_
_entity_poly.entity_id
_entity_poly.type
_entity_poly.pdbx_seq_one_letter_code
_entity_poly.pdbx_strand_id
1 'polypeptide(L)'
;MLLTIAGIVGGIIARRKGRSPILWLFLCAIVPLLIAVIIALPPLVSKGYTKTCPYCAEIIKEDAIVCKHCGKEQPIEMVKVSSER
;
A
#
# COMPACT_ATOMS: atom_id res chain seq x y z
N MET A 1 -9.57 -13.07 -23.90
CA MET A 1 -9.60 -12.76 -25.34
C MET A 1 -9.42 -11.27 -25.65
N LEU A 2 -10.10 -10.34 -24.94
CA LEU A 2 -9.86 -8.89 -25.13
C LEU A 2 -8.46 -8.41 -24.67
N LEU A 3 -7.94 -8.98 -23.56
CA LEU A 3 -6.66 -8.58 -22.97
C LEU A 3 -5.45 -8.91 -23.84
N THR A 4 -5.51 -10.03 -24.57
CA THR A 4 -4.45 -10.44 -25.49
C THR A 4 -4.38 -9.52 -26.71
N ILE A 5 -5.52 -9.04 -27.19
CA ILE A 5 -5.60 -8.13 -28.34
C ILE A 5 -5.05 -6.74 -27.96
N ALA A 6 -5.40 -6.22 -26.78
CA ALA A 6 -4.86 -4.96 -26.27
C ALA A 6 -3.34 -5.03 -26.06
N GLY A 7 -2.82 -6.17 -25.57
CA GLY A 7 -1.38 -6.40 -25.41
C GLY A 7 -0.60 -6.44 -26.73
N ILE A 8 -1.16 -7.08 -27.77
CA ILE A 8 -0.55 -7.13 -29.11
C ILE A 8 -0.58 -5.73 -29.76
N VAL A 9 -1.68 -4.99 -29.65
CA VAL A 9 -1.80 -3.63 -30.19
C VAL A 9 -0.83 -2.66 -29.49
N GLY A 10 -0.69 -2.74 -28.16
CA GLY A 10 0.31 -1.97 -27.41
C GLY A 10 1.75 -2.32 -27.80
N GLY A 11 2.02 -3.61 -28.06
CA GLY A 11 3.32 -4.08 -28.56
C GLY A 11 3.65 -3.60 -29.98
N ILE A 12 2.65 -3.45 -30.84
CA ILE A 12 2.82 -2.94 -32.22
C ILE A 12 3.10 -1.42 -32.20
N ILE A 13 2.48 -0.65 -31.31
CA ILE A 13 2.71 0.80 -31.20
C ILE A 13 4.14 1.12 -30.72
N ALA A 14 4.73 0.27 -29.87
CA ALA A 14 6.11 0.44 -29.39
C ALA A 14 7.17 0.28 -30.50
N ARG A 15 6.87 -0.44 -31.58
CA ARG A 15 7.81 -0.65 -32.71
C ARG A 15 8.10 0.62 -33.51
N ARG A 16 7.25 1.65 -33.41
CA ARG A 16 7.38 2.90 -34.18
C ARG A 16 8.42 3.89 -33.62
N LYS A 17 8.94 3.71 -32.40
CA LYS A 17 9.78 4.73 -31.71
C LYS A 17 11.28 4.40 -31.64
N GLY A 18 11.77 3.36 -32.34
CA GLY A 18 13.21 3.09 -32.45
C GLY A 18 13.90 2.83 -31.10
N ARG A 19 13.16 2.27 -30.13
CA ARG A 19 13.71 1.89 -28.82
C ARG A 19 13.73 0.38 -28.70
N SER A 20 14.82 -0.14 -28.13
CA SER A 20 15.23 -1.54 -28.22
C SER A 20 14.08 -2.51 -27.84
N PRO A 21 13.72 -3.44 -28.73
CA PRO A 21 12.57 -4.34 -28.55
C PRO A 21 12.72 -5.25 -27.32
N ILE A 22 13.96 -5.53 -26.93
CA ILE A 22 14.32 -6.31 -25.74
C ILE A 22 13.92 -5.56 -24.47
N LEU A 23 14.20 -4.25 -24.38
CA LEU A 23 13.85 -3.45 -23.21
C LEU A 23 12.33 -3.35 -23.02
N TRP A 24 11.58 -3.25 -24.13
CA TRP A 24 10.11 -3.23 -24.09
C TRP A 24 9.52 -4.58 -23.71
N LEU A 25 10.10 -5.69 -24.19
CA LEU A 25 9.71 -7.04 -23.78
C LEU A 25 9.93 -7.27 -22.29
N PHE A 26 11.08 -6.86 -21.75
CA PHE A 26 11.35 -6.94 -20.32
C PHE A 26 10.36 -6.11 -19.51
N LEU A 27 10.03 -4.87 -19.93
CA LEU A 27 8.98 -4.10 -19.27
C LEU A 27 7.62 -4.81 -19.28
N CYS A 28 7.20 -5.36 -20.43
CA CYS A 28 5.93 -6.07 -20.55
C CYS A 28 5.88 -7.37 -19.72
N ALA A 29 7.02 -8.02 -19.47
CA ALA A 29 7.10 -9.22 -18.64
C ALA A 29 7.24 -8.92 -17.14
N ILE A 30 7.94 -7.83 -16.79
CA ILE A 30 8.20 -7.42 -15.40
C ILE A 30 6.95 -6.80 -14.76
N VAL A 31 6.20 -5.97 -15.49
CA VAL A 31 4.98 -5.31 -14.99
C VAL A 31 3.93 -6.30 -14.45
N PRO A 32 3.51 -7.37 -15.15
CA PRO A 32 2.54 -8.32 -14.63
C PRO A 32 3.10 -9.14 -13.45
N LEU A 33 4.41 -9.44 -13.46
CA LEU A 33 5.06 -10.14 -12.35
C LEU A 33 5.07 -9.29 -11.08
N LEU A 34 5.37 -7.99 -11.18
CA LEU A 34 5.29 -7.05 -10.06
C LEU A 34 3.87 -6.92 -9.52
N ILE A 35 2.86 -6.84 -10.40
CA ILE A 35 1.45 -6.79 -9.99
C ILE A 35 1.05 -8.07 -9.24
N ALA A 36 1.46 -9.25 -9.74
CA ALA A 36 1.19 -10.52 -9.08
C ALA A 36 1.83 -10.61 -7.68
N VAL A 37 3.06 -10.12 -7.53
CA VAL A 37 3.77 -10.06 -6.24
C VAL A 37 3.05 -9.13 -5.25
N ILE A 38 2.57 -7.96 -5.70
CA ILE A 38 1.83 -7.02 -4.84
C ILE A 38 0.49 -7.60 -4.37
N ILE A 39 -0.20 -8.36 -5.21
CA ILE A 39 -1.46 -9.03 -4.85
C ILE A 39 -1.20 -10.21 -3.89
N ALA A 40 -0.10 -10.94 -4.09
CA ALA A 40 0.27 -12.07 -3.24
C ALA A 40 0.81 -11.66 -1.87
N LEU A 41 1.41 -10.46 -1.77
CA LEU A 41 1.83 -9.92 -0.48
C LEU A 41 0.59 -9.39 0.27
N PRO A 42 0.27 -9.93 1.46
CA PRO A 42 -0.76 -9.31 2.29
C PRO A 42 -0.31 -7.87 2.59
N PRO A 43 -1.24 -6.89 2.55
CA PRO A 43 -0.90 -5.54 2.94
C PRO A 43 -0.36 -5.61 4.37
N LEU A 44 0.84 -5.06 4.57
CA LEU A 44 1.36 -4.75 5.90
C LEU A 44 0.49 -3.62 6.47
N VAL A 45 -0.76 -3.96 6.79
CA VAL A 45 -1.65 -3.14 7.59
C VAL A 45 -1.04 -3.19 8.98
N SER A 46 -0.23 -2.20 9.29
CA SER A 46 -0.09 -1.74 10.66
C SER A 46 -1.50 -1.40 11.10
N LYS A 47 -2.16 -2.33 11.80
CA LYS A 47 -3.32 -2.06 12.66
C LYS A 47 -2.81 -1.09 13.74
N GLY A 48 -2.63 0.17 13.35
CA GLY A 48 -2.55 1.25 14.31
C GLY A 48 -4.00 1.47 14.71
N TYR A 49 -4.41 0.92 15.84
CA TYR A 49 -5.71 1.30 16.36
C TYR A 49 -5.62 2.80 16.67
N THR A 50 -6.71 3.50 16.38
CA THR A 50 -6.81 4.94 16.63
C THR A 50 -7.84 5.14 17.72
N LYS A 51 -7.53 6.03 18.67
CA LYS A 51 -8.41 6.40 19.78
C LYS A 51 -8.74 7.88 19.69
N THR A 52 -9.93 8.25 20.15
CA THR A 52 -10.33 9.66 20.20
C THR A 52 -9.85 10.27 21.51
N CYS A 53 -9.19 11.43 21.43
CA CYS A 53 -8.74 12.17 22.60
C CYS A 53 -9.95 12.69 23.41
N PRO A 54 -10.07 12.41 24.72
CA PRO A 54 -11.21 12.83 25.53
C PRO A 54 -11.25 14.35 25.80
N TYR A 55 -10.16 15.06 25.51
CA TYR A 55 -10.04 16.49 25.80
C TYR A 55 -10.30 17.40 24.62
N CYS A 56 -9.92 16.96 23.41
CA CYS A 56 -10.07 17.77 22.19
C CYS A 56 -10.86 17.06 21.09
N ALA A 57 -11.36 15.85 21.35
CA ALA A 57 -12.14 15.03 20.43
C ALA A 57 -11.43 14.67 19.11
N GLU A 58 -10.12 14.84 19.05
CA GLU A 58 -9.32 14.56 17.85
C GLU A 58 -8.86 13.10 17.81
N ILE A 59 -8.73 12.54 16.60
CA ILE A 59 -8.32 11.15 16.39
C ILE A 59 -6.80 11.04 16.50
N ILE A 60 -6.31 10.27 17.47
CA ILE A 60 -4.88 10.06 17.74
C ILE A 60 -4.54 8.55 17.74
N LYS A 61 -3.25 8.22 17.65
CA LYS A 61 -2.80 6.82 17.77
C LYS A 61 -3.14 6.26 19.15
N GLU A 62 -3.52 4.99 19.22
CA GLU A 62 -3.79 4.32 20.50
C GLU A 62 -2.60 4.41 21.48
N ASP A 63 -1.37 4.29 20.95
CA ASP A 63 -0.12 4.34 21.71
C ASP A 63 0.31 5.76 22.09
N ALA A 64 -0.46 6.78 21.69
CA ALA A 64 -0.12 8.16 22.02
C ALA A 64 -0.32 8.39 23.52
N ILE A 65 0.80 8.56 24.24
CA ILE A 65 0.84 8.99 25.66
C ILE A 65 0.47 10.48 25.76
N VAL A 66 0.83 11.27 24.75
CA VAL A 66 0.53 12.71 24.69
C VAL A 66 -0.19 13.01 23.38
N CYS A 67 -1.32 13.70 23.48
CA CYS A 67 -2.06 14.15 22.30
C CYS A 67 -1.29 15.26 21.58
N LYS A 68 -0.99 15.07 20.28
CA LYS A 68 -0.26 16.07 19.47
C LYS A 68 -1.03 17.37 19.23
N HIS A 69 -2.35 17.34 19.36
CA HIS A 69 -3.23 18.47 19.09
C HIS A 69 -3.44 19.35 20.31
N CYS A 70 -3.73 18.75 21.48
CA CYS A 70 -4.00 19.50 22.70
C CYS A 70 -2.86 19.48 23.73
N GLY A 71 -1.81 18.69 23.50
CA GLY A 71 -0.66 18.57 24.41
C GLY A 71 -0.98 17.88 25.74
N LYS A 72 -2.20 17.36 25.94
CA LYS A 72 -2.58 16.67 27.17
C LYS A 72 -2.21 15.19 27.14
N GLU A 73 -1.80 14.70 28.30
CA GLU A 73 -1.52 13.29 28.54
C GLU A 73 -2.79 12.45 28.44
N GLN A 74 -2.70 11.35 27.72
CA GLN A 74 -3.76 10.38 27.55
C GLN A 74 -3.66 9.32 28.65
N PRO A 75 -4.79 8.77 29.12
CA PRO A 75 -4.76 7.63 30.02
C PRO A 75 -4.03 6.47 29.33
N ILE A 76 -3.02 5.94 30.02
CA ILE A 76 -2.22 4.81 29.54
C ILE A 76 -3.05 3.54 29.82
N GLU A 77 -3.88 3.14 28.88
CA GLU A 77 -4.47 1.80 28.92
C GLU A 77 -3.42 0.79 28.45
N MET A 78 -3.13 -0.18 29.31
CA MET A 78 -2.21 -1.28 29.02
C MET A 78 -2.78 -2.13 27.87
N VAL A 79 -2.31 -1.89 26.65
CA VAL A 79 -2.72 -2.63 25.45
C VAL A 79 -2.27 -4.08 25.58
N LYS A 80 -3.24 -5.00 25.73
CA LYS A 80 -2.99 -6.44 25.56
C LYS A 80 -2.70 -6.68 24.07
N VAL A 81 -1.43 -6.88 23.74
CA VAL A 81 -1.00 -7.34 22.41
C VAL A 81 -1.57 -8.75 22.22
N SER A 82 -2.75 -8.84 21.62
CA SER A 82 -3.30 -10.11 21.12
C SER A 82 -2.60 -10.46 19.81
N SER A 83 -1.33 -10.82 19.93
CA SER A 83 -0.60 -11.60 18.93
C SER A 83 -1.05 -13.05 19.08
N GLU A 84 -2.09 -13.48 18.37
CA GLU A 84 -2.27 -14.90 18.15
C GLU A 84 -2.99 -15.23 16.83
N ARG A 85 -2.21 -15.91 15.97
CA ARG A 85 -2.53 -16.78 14.82
C ARG A 85 -2.52 -16.18 13.41
#